data_AF-A0A536ASY9-F1
#
_entry.id   AF-A0A536ASY9-F1
#
_cell.length_a   1.000
_cell.length_b   1.000
_cell.length_c   1.000
_cell.angle_alpha   90.00
_cell.angle_beta   90.00
_cell.angle_gamma   90.00
#
_symmetry.space_group_name_H-M   'P 1'
#
loop_
_entity.id
_entity.type
_entity.pdbx_description
1 polymer ?
#
loop_
_entity_poly.entity_id
_entity_poly.type
_entity_poly.pdbx_seq_one_letter_code
_entity_poly.pdbx_strand_id
1 'polypeptide(L)'
;MPPTTAVLGLIAFAGVFLFILGVRQLRRSAGGTEDFQARLAAYGVTTAGAQALPQSGGGLRDTMNRLFQPAADRMGRGNTKKGKPSVAEQLQRADLKLRPSEFFMIQLGTAAVLGLIVVLRFHITLGSISVIFSPIAPIIGYFLPTFYVRYRISQRLKKFNGQLGDTLTLLSNALKAGYSFAQAIDTVAKNAVEPIGDEFGRAVREMNLGGSPDEALSNITKRIASNDFDLVATAYSIHRTVGGNLAEILDNIAYTIRERVRIKGE
;
A
#
# COMPACT_ATOMS: atom_id res chain seq x y z
N MET A 1 42.42 -23.09 -0.39
CA MET A 1 41.19 -22.46 0.13
C MET A 1 40.60 -23.40 1.17
N PRO A 2 40.34 -22.96 2.41
CA PRO A 2 39.85 -23.88 3.43
C PRO A 2 38.42 -24.36 3.06
N PRO A 3 38.12 -25.67 3.16
CA PRO A 3 36.82 -26.24 2.75
C PRO A 3 35.63 -25.65 3.50
N THR A 4 35.87 -25.01 4.65
CA THR A 4 34.88 -24.31 5.45
C THR A 4 34.30 -23.06 4.77
N THR A 5 35.04 -22.38 3.88
CA THR A 5 34.55 -21.15 3.22
C THR A 5 33.55 -21.45 2.12
N ALA A 6 33.73 -22.57 1.41
CA ALA A 6 32.78 -23.04 0.40
C ALA A 6 31.46 -23.47 1.05
N VAL A 7 31.52 -24.18 2.18
CA VAL A 7 30.34 -24.65 2.92
C VAL A 7 29.54 -23.47 3.49
N LEU A 8 30.21 -22.48 4.09
CA LEU A 8 29.53 -21.30 4.63
C LEU A 8 28.92 -20.40 3.55
N GLY A 9 29.56 -20.29 2.38
CA GLY A 9 29.01 -19.60 1.21
C GLY A 9 27.73 -20.26 0.68
N LEU A 10 27.70 -21.59 0.67
CA LEU A 10 26.54 -22.37 0.23
C LEU A 10 25.37 -22.24 1.21
N ILE A 11 25.63 -22.20 2.52
CA ILE A 11 24.62 -21.96 3.56
C ILE A 11 24.06 -20.54 3.47
N ALA A 12 24.92 -19.52 3.24
CA ALA A 12 24.47 -18.15 3.05
C ALA A 12 23.60 -18.00 1.80
N PHE A 13 24.02 -18.61 0.68
CA PHE A 13 23.25 -18.62 -0.55
C PHE A 13 21.91 -19.34 -0.37
N ALA A 14 21.90 -20.49 0.30
CA ALA A 14 20.67 -21.24 0.61
C ALA A 14 19.73 -20.43 1.54
N GLY A 15 20.26 -19.71 2.53
CA GLY A 15 19.47 -18.86 3.42
C GLY A 15 18.84 -17.66 2.71
N VAL A 16 19.61 -16.99 1.84
CA VAL A 16 19.11 -15.90 0.98
C VAL A 16 18.08 -16.43 -0.02
N PHE A 17 18.34 -17.59 -0.61
CA PHE A 17 17.45 -18.24 -1.56
C PHE A 17 16.13 -18.66 -0.89
N LEU A 18 16.19 -19.25 0.30
CA LEU A 18 15.01 -19.60 1.10
C LEU A 18 14.27 -18.36 1.59
N PHE A 19 14.96 -17.26 1.91
CA PHE A 19 14.30 -15.99 2.23
C PHE A 19 13.61 -15.38 1.02
N ILE A 20 14.25 -15.36 -0.14
CA ILE A 20 13.65 -14.88 -1.40
C ILE A 20 12.46 -15.76 -1.77
N LEU A 21 12.57 -17.09 -1.60
CA LEU A 21 11.47 -18.02 -1.81
C LEU A 21 10.35 -17.80 -0.79
N GLY A 22 10.67 -17.58 0.49
CA GLY A 22 9.71 -17.29 1.55
C GLY A 22 8.97 -15.98 1.31
N VAL A 23 9.67 -14.92 0.91
CA VAL A 23 9.07 -13.64 0.52
C VAL A 23 8.25 -13.78 -0.76
N ARG A 24 8.69 -14.58 -1.74
CA ARG A 24 7.90 -14.89 -2.95
C ARG A 24 6.66 -15.73 -2.63
N GLN A 25 6.76 -16.65 -1.68
CA GLN A 25 5.67 -17.50 -1.23
C GLN A 25 4.65 -16.70 -0.41
N LEU A 26 5.10 -15.78 0.46
CA LEU A 26 4.23 -14.80 1.11
C LEU A 26 3.58 -13.87 0.09
N ARG A 27 4.32 -13.38 -0.92
CA ARG A 27 3.73 -12.58 -2.01
C ARG A 27 2.70 -13.33 -2.84
N ARG A 28 2.88 -14.64 -3.07
CA ARG A 28 1.86 -15.48 -3.72
C ARG A 28 0.66 -15.74 -2.80
N SER A 29 0.89 -15.95 -1.51
CA SER A 29 -0.16 -16.21 -0.54
C SER A 29 -1.00 -14.95 -0.21
N ALA A 30 -0.42 -13.76 -0.35
CA ALA A 30 -1.12 -12.48 -0.26
C ALA A 30 -2.13 -12.24 -1.40
N GLY A 31 -2.12 -13.07 -2.45
CA GLY A 31 -3.13 -13.06 -3.52
C GLY A 31 -4.30 -14.03 -3.32
N GLY A 32 -4.26 -14.91 -2.31
CA GLY A 32 -5.20 -16.05 -2.21
C GLY A 32 -6.33 -15.91 -1.18
N THR A 33 -6.26 -14.95 -0.27
CA THR A 33 -7.24 -14.86 0.83
C THR A 33 -8.48 -14.04 0.48
N GLU A 34 -8.39 -13.16 -0.52
CA GLU A 34 -9.54 -12.38 -1.00
C GLU A 34 -10.53 -13.23 -1.79
N ASP A 35 -10.09 -14.22 -2.56
CA ASP A 35 -10.98 -15.09 -3.35
C ASP A 35 -11.91 -15.92 -2.45
N PHE A 36 -11.44 -16.34 -1.27
CA PHE A 36 -12.23 -17.16 -0.37
C PHE A 36 -13.27 -16.34 0.41
N GLN A 37 -12.90 -15.16 0.88
CA GLN A 37 -13.84 -14.26 1.60
C GLN A 37 -14.84 -13.59 0.64
N ALA A 38 -14.42 -13.23 -0.58
CA ALA A 38 -15.32 -12.70 -1.61
C ALA A 38 -16.34 -13.74 -2.08
N ARG A 39 -15.96 -15.03 -2.14
CA ARG A 39 -16.89 -16.14 -2.42
C ARG A 39 -17.89 -16.37 -1.30
N LEU A 40 -17.50 -16.21 -0.04
CA LEU A 40 -18.42 -16.39 1.10
C LEU A 40 -19.41 -15.23 1.23
N ALA A 41 -18.99 -14.00 0.92
CA ALA A 41 -19.87 -12.83 0.89
C ALA A 41 -20.93 -12.92 -0.24
N ALA A 42 -20.57 -13.54 -1.37
CA ALA A 42 -21.51 -13.77 -2.48
C ALA A 42 -22.61 -14.80 -2.17
N TYR A 43 -22.43 -15.64 -1.14
CA TYR A 43 -23.40 -16.69 -0.77
C TYR A 43 -24.32 -16.34 0.39
N GLY A 44 -24.23 -15.12 0.97
CA GLY A 44 -25.21 -14.64 1.95
C GLY A 44 -25.46 -15.57 3.14
N VAL A 45 -24.48 -16.37 3.54
CA VAL A 45 -24.62 -17.29 4.67
C VAL A 45 -24.51 -16.48 5.96
N THR A 46 -25.66 -16.18 6.54
CA THR A 46 -25.77 -15.67 7.90
C THR A 46 -25.21 -16.72 8.86
N THR A 47 -24.21 -16.35 9.66
CA THR A 47 -23.69 -17.15 10.77
C THR A 47 -24.67 -17.14 11.94
N ALA A 48 -25.90 -17.57 11.71
CA ALA A 48 -26.87 -17.91 12.72
C ALA A 48 -26.96 -19.45 12.76
N GLY A 49 -25.95 -20.10 13.35
CA GLY A 49 -26.02 -21.56 13.56
C GLY A 49 -24.71 -22.37 13.51
N ALA A 50 -23.53 -21.76 13.45
CA ALA A 50 -22.28 -22.54 13.60
C ALA A 50 -21.94 -22.67 15.10
N GLN A 51 -22.43 -23.75 15.70
CA GLN A 51 -22.03 -24.22 17.03
C GLN A 51 -20.51 -24.27 17.15
N ALA A 52 -20.03 -23.83 18.32
CA ALA A 52 -18.64 -23.82 18.70
C ALA A 52 -17.99 -25.21 18.57
N LEU A 53 -16.91 -25.30 17.79
CA LEU A 53 -15.93 -26.37 17.91
C LEU A 53 -14.73 -25.84 18.72
N PRO A 54 -14.32 -26.52 19.81
CA PRO A 54 -13.19 -26.11 20.62
C PRO A 54 -11.88 -26.52 19.93
N GLN A 55 -11.08 -25.56 19.49
CA GLN A 55 -9.68 -25.83 19.15
C GLN A 55 -8.79 -25.55 20.36
N SER A 56 -8.59 -26.61 21.13
CA SER A 56 -7.50 -26.75 22.09
C SER A 56 -6.14 -26.60 21.40
N GLY A 57 -5.19 -25.96 22.09
CA GLY A 57 -3.76 -26.21 21.88
C GLY A 57 -2.91 -24.95 21.88
N GLY A 58 -2.48 -24.51 23.07
CA GLY A 58 -1.60 -23.36 23.26
C GLY A 58 -0.30 -23.48 22.47
N GLY A 59 -0.22 -22.73 21.37
CA GLY A 59 1.00 -22.59 20.61
C GLY A 59 1.87 -21.46 21.16
N LEU A 60 3.19 -21.62 21.05
CA LEU A 60 4.21 -20.58 21.29
C LEU A 60 3.81 -19.22 20.68
N ARG A 61 3.04 -19.25 19.58
CA ARG A 61 2.47 -18.10 18.87
C ARG A 61 1.51 -17.24 19.70
N ASP A 62 0.66 -17.84 20.53
CA ASP A 62 -0.33 -17.10 21.33
C ASP A 62 0.30 -16.51 22.60
N THR A 63 1.25 -17.22 23.20
CA THR A 63 2.05 -16.74 24.32
C THR A 63 2.98 -15.60 23.89
N MET A 64 3.57 -15.71 22.70
CA MET A 64 4.39 -14.64 22.10
C MET A 64 3.54 -13.43 21.72
N ASN A 65 2.36 -13.63 21.14
CA ASN A 65 1.44 -12.52 20.84
C ASN A 65 1.03 -11.76 22.11
N ARG A 66 0.74 -12.46 23.22
CA ARG A 66 0.43 -11.81 24.50
C ARG A 66 1.64 -11.08 25.11
N LEU A 67 2.86 -11.59 24.89
CA LEU A 67 4.10 -10.95 25.38
C LEU A 67 4.44 -9.66 24.60
N PHE A 68 4.21 -9.64 23.28
CA PHE A 68 4.63 -8.54 22.41
C PHE A 68 3.53 -7.50 22.12
N GLN A 69 2.26 -7.81 22.39
CA GLN A 69 1.14 -6.86 22.33
C GLN A 69 1.38 -5.56 23.12
N PRO A 70 1.84 -5.57 24.40
CA PRO A 70 2.06 -4.33 25.14
C PRO A 70 3.22 -3.48 24.59
N ALA A 71 4.20 -4.10 23.93
CA ALA A 71 5.29 -3.38 23.25
C ALA A 71 4.83 -2.80 21.90
N ALA A 72 4.02 -3.55 21.14
CA ALA A 72 3.42 -3.11 19.89
C ALA A 72 2.43 -1.94 20.10
N ASP A 73 1.63 -1.98 21.17
CA ASP A 73 0.69 -0.91 21.52
C ASP A 73 1.39 0.36 22.04
N ARG A 74 2.49 0.21 22.78
CA ARG A 74 3.29 1.36 23.24
C ARG A 74 4.07 2.03 22.10
N MET A 75 4.57 1.26 21.13
CA MET A 75 5.21 1.82 19.93
C MET A 75 4.19 2.39 18.94
N GLY A 76 2.98 1.81 18.88
CA GLY A 76 1.88 2.29 18.02
C GLY A 76 1.22 3.59 18.52
N ARG A 77 1.11 3.79 19.84
CA ARG A 77 0.49 4.99 20.42
C ARG A 77 1.39 6.22 20.51
N GLY A 78 2.71 6.07 20.43
CA GLY A 78 3.65 7.20 20.49
C GLY A 78 3.69 8.05 19.21
N ASN A 79 3.41 7.45 18.05
CA ASN A 79 3.59 8.09 16.74
C ASN A 79 2.32 8.70 16.14
N THR A 80 1.13 8.42 16.68
CA THR A 80 -0.13 9.05 16.22
C THR A 80 -0.26 10.52 16.65
N LYS A 81 0.51 10.98 17.64
CA LYS A 81 0.54 12.40 18.07
C LYS A 81 1.31 13.36 17.16
N LYS A 82 1.96 12.90 16.08
CA LYS A 82 2.82 13.74 15.20
C LYS A 82 2.40 13.77 13.72
N GLY A 83 1.15 13.44 13.40
CA GLY A 83 0.65 13.56 12.01
C GLY A 83 1.38 12.69 10.98
N LYS A 84 2.12 11.66 11.42
CA LYS A 84 2.79 10.71 10.52
C LYS A 84 1.81 9.58 10.19
N PRO A 85 1.59 9.26 8.90
CA PRO A 85 0.65 8.22 8.51
C PRO A 85 1.06 6.87 9.07
N SER A 86 0.08 6.10 9.55
CA SER A 86 0.29 4.77 10.12
C SER A 86 0.96 3.85 9.10
N VAL A 87 1.69 2.82 9.56
CA VAL A 87 2.27 1.81 8.66
C VAL A 87 1.19 1.14 7.80
N ALA A 88 0.00 0.91 8.37
CA ALA A 88 -1.16 0.40 7.63
C ALA A 88 -1.60 1.38 6.53
N GLU A 89 -1.61 2.67 6.83
CA GLU A 89 -1.97 3.73 5.88
C GLU A 89 -0.93 3.87 4.77
N GLN A 90 0.36 3.73 5.08
CA GLN A 90 1.43 3.71 4.07
C GLN A 90 1.33 2.48 3.16
N LEU A 91 1.01 1.31 3.71
CA LEU A 91 0.80 0.09 2.92
C LEU A 91 -0.42 0.22 2.00
N GLN A 92 -1.52 0.78 2.52
CA GLN A 92 -2.71 1.07 1.71
C GLN A 92 -2.41 2.09 0.60
N ARG A 93 -1.68 3.17 0.90
CA ARG A 93 -1.22 4.15 -0.10
C ARG A 93 -0.33 3.51 -1.17
N ALA A 94 0.47 2.52 -0.79
CA ALA A 94 1.36 1.78 -1.69
C ALA A 94 0.62 0.74 -2.55
N ASP A 95 -0.68 0.56 -2.32
CA ASP A 95 -1.50 -0.55 -2.84
C ASP A 95 -0.86 -1.93 -2.56
N LEU A 96 -0.21 -2.04 -1.40
CA LEU A 96 0.32 -3.30 -0.92
C LEU A 96 -0.69 -3.90 0.04
N LYS A 97 -1.27 -5.04 -0.35
CA LYS A 97 -2.19 -5.86 0.46
C LYS A 97 -1.47 -6.60 1.60
N LEU A 98 -0.47 -5.97 2.21
CA LEU A 98 0.31 -6.53 3.31
C LEU A 98 -0.30 -6.09 4.64
N ARG A 99 -0.45 -7.03 5.57
CA ARG A 99 -0.80 -6.70 6.96
C ARG A 99 0.41 -6.02 7.63
N PRO A 100 0.20 -5.13 8.61
CA PRO A 100 1.30 -4.52 9.36
C PRO A 100 2.24 -5.58 9.96
N SER A 101 1.70 -6.71 10.42
CA SER A 101 2.46 -7.85 10.92
C SER A 101 3.37 -8.50 9.86
N GLU A 102 2.92 -8.60 8.61
CA GLU A 102 3.71 -9.15 7.50
C GLU A 102 4.82 -8.19 7.09
N PHE A 103 4.57 -6.88 7.15
CA PHE A 103 5.60 -5.87 6.91
C PHE A 103 6.73 -5.96 7.94
N PHE A 104 6.40 -6.08 9.24
CA PHE A 104 7.42 -6.28 10.28
C PHE A 104 8.18 -7.60 10.11
N MET A 105 7.54 -8.68 9.66
CA MET A 105 8.24 -9.94 9.35
C MET A 105 9.23 -9.79 8.20
N ILE A 106 8.84 -9.08 7.13
CA ILE A 106 9.75 -8.78 6.01
C ILE A 106 10.90 -7.89 6.49
N GLN A 107 10.62 -6.92 7.36
CA GLN A 107 11.62 -6.00 7.89
C GLN A 107 12.64 -6.72 8.76
N LEU A 108 12.18 -7.55 9.69
CA LEU A 108 13.02 -8.34 10.57
C LEU A 108 13.78 -9.42 9.80
N GLY A 109 13.13 -10.09 8.84
CA GLY A 109 13.75 -11.10 8.00
C GLY A 109 14.83 -10.54 7.07
N THR A 110 14.59 -9.36 6.47
CA THR A 110 15.59 -8.69 5.62
C THR A 110 16.78 -8.23 6.45
N ALA A 111 16.54 -7.69 7.65
CA ALA A 111 17.60 -7.33 8.59
C ALA A 111 18.42 -8.55 9.05
N ALA A 112 17.76 -9.67 9.37
CA ALA A 112 18.41 -10.90 9.78
C ALA A 112 19.26 -11.53 8.67
N VAL A 113 18.74 -11.55 7.43
CA VAL A 113 19.47 -12.12 6.28
C VAL A 113 20.66 -11.25 5.91
N LEU A 114 20.51 -9.93 5.82
CA LEU A 114 21.65 -9.05 5.54
C LEU A 114 22.67 -9.05 6.68
N GLY A 115 22.21 -9.10 7.93
CA GLY A 115 23.09 -9.26 9.10
C GLY A 115 23.87 -10.57 9.05
N LEU A 116 23.22 -11.68 8.73
CA LEU A 116 23.85 -12.99 8.60
C LEU A 116 24.89 -13.03 7.47
N ILE A 117 24.58 -12.45 6.31
CA ILE A 117 25.53 -12.36 5.17
C ILE A 117 26.77 -11.57 5.57
N VAL A 118 26.60 -10.44 6.26
CA VAL A 118 27.73 -9.59 6.66
C VAL A 118 28.57 -10.27 7.72
N VAL A 119 27.96 -10.90 8.73
CA VAL A 119 28.71 -11.70 9.71
C VAL A 119 29.47 -12.83 9.02
N LEU A 120 28.83 -13.60 8.14
CA LEU A 120 29.49 -14.70 7.42
C LEU A 120 30.60 -14.22 6.48
N ARG A 121 30.45 -13.07 5.81
CA ARG A 121 31.42 -12.59 4.82
C ARG A 121 32.60 -11.84 5.45
N PHE A 122 32.35 -11.01 6.46
CA PHE A 122 33.36 -10.15 7.08
C PHE A 122 34.10 -10.84 8.23
N HIS A 123 33.45 -11.72 9.00
CA HIS A 123 34.14 -12.48 10.05
C HIS A 123 35.22 -13.44 9.50
N ILE A 124 35.14 -13.81 8.22
CA ILE A 124 36.09 -14.72 7.56
C ILE A 124 37.25 -13.98 6.87
N THR A 125 37.10 -12.68 6.52
CA THR A 125 38.00 -12.04 5.53
C THR A 125 38.92 -10.95 6.12
N LEU A 126 38.57 -10.24 7.21
CA LEU A 126 39.18 -8.91 7.49
C LEU A 126 39.67 -8.60 8.92
N GLY A 127 39.58 -9.51 9.91
CA GLY A 127 40.04 -9.21 11.28
C GLY A 127 39.33 -8.00 11.94
N SER A 128 39.95 -7.33 12.93
CA SER A 128 39.35 -6.32 13.84
C SER A 128 38.66 -5.11 13.18
N ILE A 129 38.95 -4.81 11.90
CA ILE A 129 38.28 -3.73 11.13
C ILE A 129 36.82 -4.07 10.79
N SER A 130 36.47 -5.36 10.83
CA SER A 130 35.12 -5.90 10.56
C SER A 130 34.06 -5.47 11.58
N VAL A 131 34.49 -5.13 12.81
CA VAL A 131 33.58 -4.82 13.93
C VAL A 131 32.85 -3.48 13.70
N ILE A 132 33.47 -2.55 12.98
CA ILE A 132 32.91 -1.20 12.75
C ILE A 132 31.80 -1.21 11.69
N PHE A 133 31.89 -2.05 10.65
CA PHE A 133 30.86 -2.15 9.59
C PHE A 133 29.76 -3.19 9.89
N SER A 134 29.98 -4.09 10.85
CA SER A 134 29.03 -5.11 11.29
C SER A 134 27.63 -4.58 11.68
N PRO A 135 27.47 -3.47 12.42
CA PRO A 135 26.13 -2.99 12.78
C PRO A 135 25.40 -2.28 11.64
N ILE A 136 26.10 -1.79 10.60
CA ILE A 136 25.51 -0.97 9.55
C ILE A 136 24.59 -1.80 8.65
N ALA A 137 24.95 -3.05 8.36
CA ALA A 137 24.20 -3.92 7.47
C ALA A 137 22.80 -4.32 7.96
N PRO A 138 22.60 -4.77 9.22
CA PRO A 138 21.25 -5.05 9.73
C PRO A 138 20.41 -3.77 9.87
N ILE A 139 21.04 -2.62 10.15
CA ILE A 139 20.36 -1.32 10.13
C ILE A 139 19.83 -1.03 8.72
N ILE A 140 20.67 -1.14 7.68
CA ILE A 140 20.24 -0.96 6.29
C ILE A 140 19.14 -1.95 5.92
N GLY A 141 19.26 -3.22 6.31
CA GLY A 141 18.25 -4.25 6.05
C GLY A 141 16.90 -3.99 6.71
N TYR A 142 16.90 -3.34 7.87
CA TYR A 142 15.68 -2.88 8.52
C TYR A 142 15.06 -1.67 7.79
N PHE A 143 15.84 -0.75 7.26
CA PHE A 143 15.32 0.44 6.57
C PHE A 143 14.93 0.20 5.10
N LEU A 144 15.50 -0.81 4.45
CA LEU A 144 15.30 -1.09 3.03
C LEU A 144 13.83 -1.33 2.63
N PRO A 145 13.02 -2.13 3.36
CA PRO A 145 11.61 -2.33 3.02
C PRO A 145 10.78 -1.05 3.18
N THR A 146 11.09 -0.23 4.18
CA THR A 146 10.42 1.07 4.38
C THR A 146 10.70 2.01 3.22
N PHE A 147 11.95 2.05 2.73
CA PHE A 147 12.31 2.83 1.56
C PHE A 147 11.59 2.35 0.30
N TYR A 148 11.52 1.03 0.09
CA TYR A 148 10.80 0.44 -1.04
C TYR A 148 9.31 0.80 -1.04
N VAL A 149 8.63 0.72 0.12
CA VAL A 149 7.23 1.13 0.25
C VAL A 149 7.06 2.62 -0.11
N ARG A 150 7.89 3.50 0.45
CA ARG A 150 7.85 4.94 0.14
C ARG A 150 8.08 5.23 -1.34
N TYR A 151 9.04 4.53 -1.94
CA TYR A 151 9.29 4.63 -3.38
C TYR A 151 8.05 4.20 -4.18
N ARG A 152 7.43 3.07 -3.84
CA ARG A 152 6.19 2.60 -4.49
C ARG A 152 5.03 3.59 -4.35
N ILE A 153 4.83 4.17 -3.16
CA ILE A 153 3.82 5.23 -2.93
C ILE A 153 4.09 6.42 -3.86
N SER A 154 5.33 6.90 -3.88
CA SER A 154 5.73 8.05 -4.71
C SER A 154 5.52 7.77 -6.21
N GLN A 155 5.86 6.58 -6.68
CA GLN A 155 5.62 6.19 -8.07
C GLN A 155 4.12 6.10 -8.40
N ARG A 156 3.31 5.51 -7.51
CA ARG A 156 1.85 5.44 -7.69
C ARG A 156 1.22 6.82 -7.71
N LEU A 157 1.61 7.70 -6.79
CA LEU A 157 1.16 9.10 -6.75
C LEU A 157 1.57 9.86 -8.02
N LYS A 158 2.81 9.69 -8.48
CA LYS A 158 3.29 10.33 -9.73
C LYS A 158 2.46 9.89 -10.93
N LYS A 159 2.16 8.59 -11.05
CA LYS A 159 1.28 8.05 -12.11
C LYS A 159 -0.13 8.62 -12.01
N PHE A 160 -0.71 8.62 -10.81
CA PHE A 160 -2.05 9.17 -10.56
C PHE A 160 -2.13 10.64 -11.01
N ASN A 161 -1.20 11.48 -10.56
CA ASN A 161 -1.20 12.91 -10.91
C ASN A 161 -0.94 13.14 -12.41
N GLY A 162 -0.10 12.32 -13.03
CA GLY A 162 0.16 12.40 -14.47
C GLY A 162 -1.06 12.07 -15.32
N GLN A 163 -1.93 11.16 -14.86
CA GLN A 163 -3.15 10.76 -15.57
C GLN A 163 -4.36 11.63 -15.23
N LEU A 164 -4.29 12.40 -14.14
CA LEU A 164 -5.45 13.11 -13.58
C LEU A 164 -5.98 14.19 -14.54
N GLY A 165 -5.11 14.96 -15.18
CA GLY A 165 -5.55 16.01 -16.11
C GLY A 165 -6.40 15.46 -17.26
N ASP A 166 -5.95 14.40 -17.92
CA ASP A 166 -6.70 13.75 -19.02
C ASP A 166 -7.99 13.10 -18.52
N THR A 167 -7.93 12.48 -17.34
CA THR A 167 -9.09 11.90 -16.67
C THR A 167 -10.18 12.94 -16.42
N LEU A 168 -9.82 14.11 -15.92
CA LEU A 168 -10.77 15.19 -15.64
C LEU A 168 -11.40 15.74 -16.92
N THR A 169 -10.68 15.77 -18.04
CA THR A 169 -11.24 16.13 -19.34
C THR A 169 -12.21 15.07 -19.87
N LEU A 170 -11.94 13.78 -19.65
CA LEU A 170 -12.92 12.75 -19.97
C LEU A 170 -14.18 12.91 -19.11
N LEU A 171 -14.01 13.21 -17.83
CA LEU A 171 -15.11 13.43 -16.89
C LEU A 171 -15.95 14.67 -17.28
N SER A 172 -15.31 15.79 -17.61
CA SER A 172 -16.00 17.01 -18.04
C SER A 172 -16.77 16.79 -19.34
N ASN A 173 -16.21 16.08 -20.31
CA ASN A 173 -16.87 15.74 -21.57
C ASN A 173 -18.10 14.85 -21.35
N ALA A 174 -18.01 13.85 -20.45
CA ALA A 174 -19.16 13.03 -20.09
C ALA A 174 -20.27 13.86 -19.43
N LEU A 175 -19.91 14.76 -18.51
CA LEU A 175 -20.88 15.66 -17.88
C LEU A 175 -21.55 16.61 -18.90
N LYS A 176 -20.79 17.16 -19.85
CA LYS A 176 -21.34 17.97 -20.96
C LYS A 176 -22.28 17.18 -21.86
N ALA A 177 -22.03 15.89 -22.03
CA ALA A 177 -22.92 14.97 -22.76
C ALA A 177 -24.18 14.59 -21.96
N GLY A 178 -24.37 15.13 -20.76
CA GLY A 178 -25.57 14.93 -19.95
C GLY A 178 -25.50 13.72 -19.01
N TYR A 179 -24.35 13.05 -18.91
CA TYR A 179 -24.18 11.98 -17.92
C TYR A 179 -24.22 12.55 -16.50
N SER A 180 -24.80 11.80 -15.56
CA SER A 180 -24.67 12.11 -14.14
C SER A 180 -23.21 11.94 -13.68
N PHE A 181 -22.83 12.60 -12.59
CA PHE A 181 -21.47 12.49 -12.05
C PHE A 181 -21.06 11.04 -11.75
N ALA A 182 -21.97 10.25 -11.17
CA ALA A 182 -21.72 8.83 -10.89
C ALA A 182 -21.50 8.02 -12.19
N GLN A 183 -22.27 8.28 -13.24
CA GLN A 183 -22.10 7.63 -14.54
C GLN A 183 -20.80 8.06 -15.24
N ALA A 184 -20.43 9.34 -15.11
CA ALA A 184 -19.18 9.86 -15.65
C ALA A 184 -17.98 9.20 -14.97
N ILE A 185 -17.99 9.07 -13.63
CA ILE A 185 -16.95 8.33 -12.89
C ILE A 185 -16.92 6.86 -13.30
N ASP A 186 -18.07 6.19 -13.44
CA ASP A 186 -18.12 4.79 -13.88
C ASP A 186 -17.53 4.59 -15.30
N THR A 187 -17.82 5.53 -16.20
CA THR A 187 -17.23 5.54 -17.55
C THR A 187 -15.72 5.70 -17.49
N VAL A 188 -15.22 6.62 -16.67
CA VAL A 188 -13.78 6.79 -16.46
C VAL A 188 -13.16 5.55 -15.83
N ALA A 189 -13.80 4.96 -14.80
CA ALA A 189 -13.29 3.79 -14.08
C ALA A 189 -13.04 2.59 -15.00
N LYS A 190 -13.90 2.41 -16.02
CA LYS A 190 -13.80 1.31 -16.99
C LYS A 190 -12.72 1.53 -18.06
N ASN A 191 -12.37 2.77 -18.36
CA ASN A 191 -11.45 3.12 -19.45
C ASN A 191 -10.07 3.57 -18.97
N ALA A 192 -9.95 4.05 -17.72
CA ALA A 192 -8.70 4.52 -17.16
C ALA A 192 -7.79 3.36 -16.75
N VAL A 193 -6.49 3.53 -16.98
CA VAL A 193 -5.46 2.62 -16.48
C VAL A 193 -5.25 2.79 -14.98
N GLU A 194 -4.60 1.81 -14.34
CA GLU A 194 -4.15 1.95 -12.95
C GLU A 194 -3.17 3.13 -12.81
N PRO A 195 -3.25 3.92 -11.72
CA PRO A 195 -4.06 3.72 -10.51
C PRO A 195 -5.44 4.39 -10.49
N ILE A 196 -5.80 5.21 -11.49
CA ILE A 196 -7.08 5.94 -11.49
C ILE A 196 -8.27 4.98 -11.64
N GLY A 197 -8.19 4.02 -12.58
CA GLY A 197 -9.27 3.05 -12.82
C GLY A 197 -9.68 2.30 -11.55
N ASP A 198 -8.70 1.86 -10.75
CA ASP A 198 -8.94 1.17 -9.49
C ASP A 198 -9.63 2.03 -8.44
N GLU A 199 -9.15 3.26 -8.25
CA GLU A 199 -9.70 4.17 -7.24
C GLU A 199 -11.11 4.65 -7.61
N PHE A 200 -11.33 4.97 -8.89
CA PHE A 200 -12.64 5.38 -9.38
C PHE A 200 -13.61 4.18 -9.38
N GLY A 201 -13.13 2.99 -9.72
CA GLY A 201 -13.92 1.76 -9.60
C GLY A 201 -14.31 1.43 -8.16
N ARG A 202 -13.43 1.70 -7.18
CA ARG A 202 -13.77 1.62 -5.74
C ARG A 202 -14.85 2.65 -5.39
N ALA A 203 -14.71 3.90 -5.81
CA ALA A 203 -15.71 4.94 -5.57
C ALA A 203 -17.08 4.60 -6.17
N VAL A 204 -17.12 4.04 -7.38
CA VAL A 204 -18.37 3.59 -8.02
C VAL A 204 -19.04 2.49 -7.19
N ARG A 205 -18.26 1.51 -6.69
CA ARG A 205 -18.80 0.48 -5.80
C ARG A 205 -19.33 1.07 -4.50
N GLU A 206 -18.61 2.02 -3.88
CA GLU A 206 -19.06 2.72 -2.68
C GLU A 206 -20.39 3.46 -2.92
N MET A 207 -20.51 4.16 -4.05
CA MET A 207 -21.76 4.86 -4.45
C MET A 207 -22.90 3.87 -4.74
N ASN A 208 -22.64 2.75 -5.40
CA ASN A 208 -23.66 1.73 -5.68
C ASN A 208 -24.19 1.04 -4.41
N LEU A 209 -23.41 1.05 -3.33
CA LEU A 209 -23.82 0.56 -2.00
C LEU A 209 -24.55 1.64 -1.17
N GLY A 210 -24.87 2.79 -1.77
CA GLY A 210 -25.59 3.88 -1.11
C GLY A 210 -24.70 4.96 -0.49
N GLY A 211 -23.37 4.89 -0.69
CA GLY A 211 -22.45 5.94 -0.26
C GLY A 211 -22.64 7.25 -1.05
N SER A 212 -22.34 8.38 -0.42
CA SER A 212 -22.40 9.68 -1.10
C SER A 212 -21.18 9.88 -2.02
N PRO A 213 -21.31 10.62 -3.14
CA PRO A 213 -20.16 10.95 -3.99
C PRO A 213 -19.08 11.73 -3.23
N ASP A 214 -19.45 12.65 -2.34
CA ASP A 214 -18.52 13.40 -1.49
C ASP A 214 -17.66 12.47 -0.61
N GLU A 215 -18.29 11.46 0.00
CA GLU A 215 -17.59 10.48 0.81
C GLU A 215 -16.67 9.61 -0.04
N ALA A 216 -17.14 9.15 -1.20
CA ALA A 216 -16.34 8.33 -2.12
C ALA A 216 -15.09 9.08 -2.62
N LEU A 217 -15.22 10.36 -2.98
CA LEU A 217 -14.09 11.21 -3.37
C LEU A 217 -13.15 11.47 -2.18
N SER A 218 -13.69 11.75 -0.99
CA SER A 218 -12.89 11.91 0.23
C SER A 218 -12.05 10.66 0.54
N ASN A 219 -12.63 9.47 0.34
CA ASN A 219 -11.94 8.21 0.52
C ASN A 219 -10.79 8.03 -0.48
N ILE A 220 -10.95 8.45 -1.74
CA ILE A 220 -9.83 8.47 -2.71
C ILE A 220 -8.74 9.44 -2.23
N THR A 221 -9.10 10.65 -1.78
CA THR A 221 -8.12 11.63 -1.25
C THR A 221 -7.30 11.05 -0.09
N LYS A 222 -7.94 10.35 0.84
CA LYS A 222 -7.26 9.69 1.97
C LYS A 222 -6.30 8.58 1.50
N ARG A 223 -6.66 7.83 0.44
CA ARG A 223 -5.88 6.68 -0.07
C ARG A 223 -4.72 7.07 -0.97
N ILE A 224 -4.88 8.09 -1.81
CA ILE A 224 -3.84 8.53 -2.74
C ILE A 224 -2.98 9.66 -2.16
N ALA A 225 -3.58 10.51 -1.32
CA ALA A 225 -2.95 11.73 -0.79
C ALA A 225 -2.39 12.63 -1.90
N SER A 226 -3.17 12.84 -2.97
CA SER A 226 -2.86 13.79 -4.04
C SER A 226 -3.49 15.14 -3.75
N ASN A 227 -2.68 16.20 -3.73
CA ASN A 227 -3.16 17.58 -3.59
C ASN A 227 -4.01 18.01 -4.79
N ASP A 228 -3.67 17.54 -5.99
CA ASP A 228 -4.41 17.90 -7.21
C ASP A 228 -5.79 17.22 -7.20
N PHE A 229 -5.91 16.01 -6.65
CA PHE A 229 -7.21 15.36 -6.47
C PHE A 229 -8.02 15.95 -5.30
N ASP A 230 -7.35 16.38 -4.23
CA ASP A 230 -8.01 17.06 -3.11
C ASP A 230 -8.72 18.35 -3.58
N LEU A 231 -8.09 19.10 -4.49
CA LEU A 231 -8.71 20.24 -5.16
C LEU A 231 -9.97 19.83 -5.94
N VAL A 232 -9.92 18.70 -6.66
CA VAL A 232 -11.08 18.18 -7.42
C VAL A 232 -12.22 17.80 -6.48
N ALA A 233 -11.94 17.07 -5.40
CA ALA A 233 -12.94 16.66 -4.43
C ALA A 233 -13.59 17.87 -3.75
N THR A 234 -12.78 18.88 -3.39
CA THR A 234 -13.26 20.14 -2.81
C THR A 234 -14.12 20.92 -3.80
N ALA A 235 -13.68 21.03 -5.05
CA ALA A 235 -14.42 21.71 -6.11
C ALA A 235 -15.78 21.05 -6.38
N TYR A 236 -15.83 19.71 -6.37
CA TYR A 236 -17.08 18.95 -6.45
C TYR A 236 -18.01 19.25 -5.27
N SER A 237 -17.50 19.24 -4.04
CA SER A 237 -18.32 19.49 -2.85
C SER A 237 -18.91 20.92 -2.81
N ILE A 238 -18.11 21.90 -3.22
CA ILE A 238 -18.55 23.29 -3.40
C ILE A 238 -19.63 23.36 -4.48
N HIS A 239 -19.41 22.75 -5.65
CA HIS A 239 -20.39 22.70 -6.74
C HIS A 239 -21.70 22.06 -6.28
N ARG A 240 -21.65 20.99 -5.50
CA ARG A 240 -22.85 20.31 -4.99
C ARG A 240 -23.69 21.20 -4.07
N THR A 241 -23.05 22.12 -3.36
CA THR A 241 -23.70 23.03 -2.40
C THR A 241 -24.19 24.32 -3.06
N VAL A 242 -23.35 24.94 -3.90
CA VAL A 242 -23.60 26.25 -4.51
C VAL A 242 -24.29 26.13 -5.88
N GLY A 243 -24.09 25.01 -6.57
CA GLY A 243 -24.51 24.80 -7.96
C GLY A 243 -23.46 25.30 -8.97
N GLY A 244 -23.87 25.39 -10.23
CA GLY A 244 -23.04 25.86 -11.35
C GLY A 244 -22.71 24.78 -12.38
N ASN A 245 -21.70 25.03 -13.21
CA ASN A 245 -21.27 24.12 -14.27
C ASN A 245 -20.03 23.31 -13.83
N LEU A 246 -20.26 22.12 -13.26
CA LEU A 246 -19.17 21.24 -12.82
C LEU A 246 -18.21 20.88 -13.96
N ALA A 247 -18.72 20.72 -15.18
CA ALA A 247 -17.87 20.36 -16.31
C ALA A 247 -16.84 21.45 -16.62
N GLU A 248 -17.24 22.72 -16.53
CA GLU A 248 -16.33 23.86 -16.70
C GLU A 248 -15.29 23.95 -15.57
N ILE A 249 -15.71 23.71 -14.32
CA ILE A 249 -14.80 23.68 -13.17
C ILE A 249 -13.73 22.59 -13.36
N LEU A 250 -14.15 21.39 -13.77
CA LEU A 250 -13.24 20.27 -14.00
C LEU A 250 -12.30 20.54 -15.19
N ASP A 251 -12.76 21.18 -16.26
CA ASP A 251 -11.90 21.59 -17.38
C ASP A 251 -10.82 22.59 -16.97
N ASN A 252 -11.18 23.59 -16.16
CA ASN A 252 -10.23 24.58 -15.65
C ASN A 252 -9.15 23.93 -14.76
N ILE A 253 -9.56 22.99 -13.91
CA ILE A 253 -8.61 22.20 -13.10
C ILE A 253 -7.73 21.31 -14.00
N ALA A 254 -8.32 20.62 -14.98
CA ALA A 254 -7.60 19.77 -15.93
C ALA A 254 -6.55 20.55 -16.71
N TYR A 255 -6.90 21.73 -17.22
CA TYR A 255 -5.99 22.65 -17.89
C TYR A 255 -4.82 23.04 -16.99
N THR A 256 -5.12 23.46 -15.75
CA THR A 256 -4.10 23.88 -14.78
C THR A 256 -3.13 22.75 -14.43
N ILE A 257 -3.64 21.52 -14.26
CA ILE A 257 -2.80 20.35 -13.99
C ILE A 257 -1.90 20.04 -15.18
N ARG A 258 -2.44 20.01 -16.40
CA ARG A 258 -1.66 19.74 -17.62
C ARG A 258 -0.56 20.77 -17.82
N GLU A 259 -0.87 22.05 -17.63
CA GLU A 259 0.12 23.13 -17.78
C GLU A 259 1.26 22.96 -16.76
N ARG A 260 0.93 22.64 -15.51
CA ARG A 260 1.94 22.33 -14.48
C ARG A 260 2.79 21.10 -14.85
N VAL A 261 2.19 20.06 -15.42
CA VAL A 261 2.93 18.85 -15.84
C VAL A 261 3.86 19.16 -17.00
N ARG A 262 3.41 19.96 -17.98
CA ARG A 262 4.23 20.40 -19.11
C ARG A 262 5.46 21.18 -18.66
N ILE A 263 5.27 22.19 -17.81
CA ILE A 263 6.37 23.01 -17.27
C ILE A 263 7.39 22.19 -16.47
N LYS A 264 6.97 21.11 -15.81
CA LYS A 264 7.88 20.20 -15.07
C LYS A 264 8.59 19.19 -15.96
N GLY A 265 8.12 19.00 -17.20
CA GLY A 265 8.70 18.09 -18.19
C GLY A 265 9.72 18.75 -19.10
N GLU A 266 9.72 20.08 -19.17
CA GLU A 266 10.76 20.93 -19.78
C GLU A 266 11.89 21.21 -18.77
#